data_AF-A0A0M9VNN2-F1
#
_entry.id   AF-A0A0M9VNN2-F1
#
_cell.length_a   1.000
_cell.length_b   1.000
_cell.length_c   1.000
_cell.angle_alpha   90.00
_cell.angle_beta   90.00
_cell.angle_gamma   90.00
#
_symmetry.space_group_name_H-M   'P 1'
#
loop_
_entity.id
_entity.type
_entity.pdbx_description
1 polymer ?
#
loop_
_entity_poly.entity_id
_entity_poly.type
_entity_poly.pdbx_seq_one_letter_code
_entity_poly.pdbx_strand_id
1 'polypeptide(L)'
;MSKEVEPTELSDSLNPTPTAGYNPGEKKSIQEYASLDAQDESLRRWKESLGISTDGANDALDPTAPKLTIHSLALESTQLPNGSVSIQLDKPSELEKLAKTPLQIPEGIEYAVAIRFSVGREVLSGLKYIHVVKRAGVPVDRMEEMIGSYPPRKEPYVKRFAPNEAPSGFLARSGNNSVRSRIMDDDGVIYADFTWTFKFVKA
;
A
#
# COMPACT_ATOMS: atom_id res chain seq x y z
N MET A 1 1.52 25.97 -8.95
CA MET A 1 1.64 26.54 -7.59
C MET A 1 1.48 25.40 -6.61
N SER A 2 2.58 24.74 -6.28
CA SER A 2 2.61 23.65 -5.30
C SER A 2 2.44 24.29 -3.93
N LYS A 3 1.37 23.93 -3.20
CA LYS A 3 1.24 24.35 -1.81
C LYS A 3 2.29 23.59 -1.00
N GLU A 4 3.31 24.31 -0.57
CA GLU A 4 4.23 23.85 0.46
C GLU A 4 3.40 23.66 1.74
N VAL A 5 3.25 22.42 2.18
CA VAL A 5 2.46 22.07 3.36
C VAL A 5 3.30 22.37 4.59
N GLU A 6 2.80 23.23 5.49
CA GLU A 6 3.55 23.64 6.68
C GLU A 6 3.82 22.46 7.64
N PRO A 7 4.98 22.44 8.32
CA PRO A 7 5.39 21.34 9.22
C PRO A 7 4.41 21.03 10.36
N THR A 8 3.56 21.99 10.73
CA THR A 8 2.61 21.89 11.85
C THR A 8 1.35 21.08 11.53
N GLU A 9 1.02 20.91 10.24
CA GLU A 9 -0.13 20.10 9.77
C GLU A 9 0.25 18.60 9.63
N LEU A 10 1.55 18.29 9.53
CA LEU A 10 2.09 16.93 9.49
C LEU A 10 2.16 16.30 10.89
N SER A 11 1.13 16.52 11.72
CA SER A 11 1.01 15.83 13.00
C SER A 11 1.14 14.32 12.76
N ASP A 12 1.72 13.61 13.73
CA ASP A 12 2.17 12.20 13.68
C ASP A 12 1.06 11.15 13.42
N SER A 13 -0.11 11.59 12.94
CA SER A 13 -1.27 10.77 12.71
C SER A 13 -1.11 9.98 11.41
N LEU A 14 -0.70 8.72 11.55
CA LEU A 14 -1.07 7.62 10.65
C LEU A 14 -2.60 7.33 10.70
N ASN A 15 -3.40 8.35 11.02
CA ASN A 15 -4.85 8.29 10.97
C ASN A 15 -5.26 8.63 9.52
N PRO A 16 -6.22 7.90 8.97
CA PRO A 16 -6.74 8.18 7.64
C PRO A 16 -7.48 9.51 7.62
N THR A 17 -7.38 10.23 6.50
CA THR A 17 -8.21 11.40 6.26
C THR A 17 -9.62 10.91 5.91
N PRO A 18 -10.68 11.40 6.60
CA PRO A 18 -12.05 11.05 6.24
C PRO A 18 -12.38 11.57 4.83
N THR A 19 -12.92 10.69 3.98
CA THR A 19 -13.43 11.11 2.67
C THR A 19 -14.82 11.74 2.86
N ALA A 20 -14.94 13.04 2.59
CA ALA A 20 -16.20 13.77 2.78
C ALA A 20 -17.35 13.12 1.99
N GLY A 21 -18.43 12.76 2.70
CA GLY A 21 -19.63 12.15 2.10
C GLY A 21 -19.55 10.65 1.80
N TYR A 22 -18.42 9.99 2.05
CA TYR A 22 -18.30 8.53 1.95
C TYR A 22 -18.67 7.87 3.29
N ASN A 23 -19.62 6.94 3.24
CA ASN A 23 -19.94 6.08 4.37
C ASN A 23 -19.67 4.63 3.94
N PRO A 24 -18.75 3.90 4.61
CA PRO A 24 -18.48 2.51 4.29
C PRO A 24 -19.78 1.68 4.35
N GLY A 25 -19.99 0.84 3.34
CA GLY A 25 -21.13 -0.07 3.29
C GLY A 25 -21.02 -1.19 4.33
N GLU A 26 -22.12 -1.91 4.55
CA GLU A 26 -22.12 -3.11 5.39
C GLU A 26 -21.21 -4.20 4.82
N LYS A 27 -20.32 -4.75 5.65
CA LYS A 27 -19.49 -5.89 5.26
C LYS A 27 -20.37 -7.11 5.01
N LYS A 28 -20.14 -7.75 3.87
CA LYS A 28 -20.70 -9.07 3.57
C LYS A 28 -19.57 -10.03 3.23
N SER A 29 -19.70 -11.25 3.68
CA SER A 29 -18.85 -12.37 3.31
C SER A 29 -19.04 -12.73 1.84
N ILE A 30 -18.11 -13.50 1.30
CA ILE A 30 -18.21 -14.01 -0.08
C ILE A 30 -19.43 -14.92 -0.23
N GLN A 31 -19.74 -15.70 0.80
CA GLN A 31 -20.91 -16.59 0.83
C GLN A 31 -22.21 -15.78 0.77
N GLU A 32 -22.30 -14.68 1.52
CA GLU A 32 -23.45 -13.78 1.45
C GLU A 32 -23.54 -13.11 0.07
N TYR A 33 -22.43 -12.59 -0.47
CA TYR A 33 -22.43 -11.99 -1.81
C TYR A 33 -22.81 -12.98 -2.91
N ALA A 34 -22.37 -14.23 -2.82
CA ALA A 34 -22.70 -15.28 -3.79
C ALA A 34 -24.17 -15.73 -3.68
N SER A 35 -24.76 -15.67 -2.49
CA SER A 35 -26.15 -16.07 -2.25
C SER A 35 -27.15 -14.99 -2.70
N LEU A 36 -26.75 -13.72 -2.64
CA LEU A 36 -27.57 -12.61 -3.16
C LEU A 36 -27.84 -12.79 -4.65
N ASP A 37 -29.09 -12.72 -5.05
CA ASP A 37 -29.51 -12.78 -6.46
C ASP A 37 -29.01 -14.01 -7.23
N ALA A 38 -28.83 -15.14 -6.55
CA ALA A 38 -28.26 -16.36 -7.15
C ALA A 38 -29.06 -16.91 -8.35
N GLN A 39 -30.32 -16.51 -8.49
CA GLN A 39 -31.20 -16.85 -9.61
C GLN A 39 -30.98 -15.97 -10.85
N ASP A 40 -30.28 -14.84 -10.72
CA ASP A 40 -29.96 -13.94 -11.82
C ASP A 40 -28.61 -14.35 -12.44
N GLU A 41 -28.69 -14.89 -13.66
CA GLU A 41 -27.51 -15.34 -14.40
C GLU A 41 -26.52 -14.20 -14.69
N SER A 42 -27.01 -12.99 -14.96
CA SER A 42 -26.17 -11.84 -15.28
C SER A 42 -25.38 -11.37 -14.06
N LEU A 43 -26.05 -11.28 -12.90
CA LEU A 43 -25.40 -10.92 -11.64
C LEU A 43 -24.44 -12.01 -11.16
N ARG A 44 -24.77 -13.29 -11.36
CA ARG A 44 -23.87 -14.39 -11.04
C ARG A 44 -22.58 -14.32 -11.87
N ARG A 45 -22.68 -14.18 -13.20
CA ARG A 45 -21.51 -14.03 -14.08
C ARG A 45 -20.68 -12.78 -13.75
N TRP A 46 -21.35 -11.68 -13.40
CA TRP A 46 -20.67 -10.47 -12.96
C TRP A 46 -19.87 -10.70 -11.67
N LYS A 47 -20.46 -11.34 -10.64
CA LYS A 47 -19.77 -11.69 -9.39
C LYS A 47 -18.61 -12.66 -9.61
N GLU A 48 -18.80 -13.66 -10.46
CA GLU A 48 -17.73 -14.57 -10.87
C GLU A 48 -16.57 -13.83 -11.54
N SER A 49 -16.85 -12.86 -12.42
CA SER A 49 -15.82 -12.03 -13.06
C SER A 49 -15.03 -11.18 -12.06
N LEU A 50 -15.63 -10.86 -10.91
CA LEU A 50 -15.00 -10.17 -9.79
C LEU A 50 -14.32 -11.14 -8.81
N GLY A 51 -14.26 -12.44 -9.10
CA GLY A 51 -13.69 -13.45 -8.17
C GLY A 51 -14.53 -13.69 -6.92
N ILE A 52 -15.79 -13.25 -6.91
CA ILE A 52 -16.75 -13.47 -5.83
C ILE A 52 -17.57 -14.72 -6.17
N SER A 53 -16.96 -15.89 -5.98
CA SER A 53 -17.64 -17.18 -6.15
C SER A 53 -17.29 -18.12 -5.00
N THR A 54 -18.21 -19.05 -4.69
CA THR A 54 -18.02 -20.04 -3.63
C THR A 54 -16.93 -21.04 -3.97
N ASP A 55 -16.76 -21.33 -5.26
CA ASP A 55 -16.01 -22.51 -5.73
C ASP A 55 -14.56 -22.17 -6.13
N GLY A 56 -14.26 -20.92 -6.48
CA GLY A 56 -12.96 -20.53 -7.06
C GLY A 56 -11.91 -20.01 -6.07
N ALA A 57 -12.35 -19.39 -4.97
CA ALA A 57 -11.44 -18.68 -4.07
C ALA A 57 -11.22 -19.35 -2.71
N ASN A 58 -12.17 -20.15 -2.23
CA ASN A 58 -12.11 -20.74 -0.88
C ASN A 58 -11.35 -22.08 -0.80
N ASP A 59 -11.33 -22.88 -1.87
CA ASP A 59 -10.68 -24.20 -1.85
C ASP A 59 -9.19 -24.14 -2.24
N ALA A 60 -8.79 -23.12 -2.99
CA ALA A 60 -7.40 -22.94 -3.42
C ALA A 60 -6.53 -22.10 -2.47
N LEU A 61 -7.15 -21.44 -1.47
CA LEU A 61 -6.47 -20.58 -0.51
C LEU A 61 -6.33 -21.26 0.85
N ASP A 62 -5.12 -21.17 1.41
CA ASP A 62 -4.79 -21.72 2.72
C ASP A 62 -5.76 -21.18 3.80
N PRO A 63 -6.48 -22.04 4.53
CA PRO A 63 -7.41 -21.64 5.59
C PRO A 63 -6.74 -20.88 6.73
N THR A 64 -5.42 -20.98 6.88
CA THR A 64 -4.63 -20.28 7.89
C THR A 64 -3.98 -18.99 7.37
N ALA A 65 -4.17 -18.67 6.09
CA ALA A 65 -3.59 -17.46 5.51
C ALA A 65 -4.14 -16.19 6.20
N PRO A 66 -3.27 -15.20 6.46
CA PRO A 66 -3.71 -13.88 6.91
C PRO A 66 -4.69 -13.25 5.93
N LYS A 67 -5.56 -12.35 6.43
CA LYS A 67 -6.48 -11.58 5.57
C LYS A 67 -5.74 -10.79 4.50
N LEU A 68 -4.59 -10.21 4.85
CA LEU A 68 -3.70 -9.49 3.94
C LEU A 68 -2.25 -9.86 4.26
N THR A 69 -1.48 -10.20 3.23
CA THR A 69 -0.02 -10.38 3.32
C THR A 69 0.67 -9.42 2.37
N ILE A 70 1.52 -8.54 2.89
CA ILE A 70 2.32 -7.64 2.07
C ILE A 70 3.65 -8.32 1.74
N HIS A 71 3.91 -8.48 0.44
CA HIS A 71 5.13 -9.15 -0.03
C HIS A 71 6.26 -8.17 -0.25
N SER A 72 5.98 -7.06 -0.94
CA SER A 72 7.03 -6.08 -1.23
C SER A 72 6.47 -4.68 -1.48
N LEU A 73 7.34 -3.70 -1.24
CA LEU A 73 7.18 -2.31 -1.64
C LEU A 73 8.32 -1.95 -2.58
N ALA A 74 8.02 -1.42 -3.77
CA ALA A 74 9.01 -1.05 -4.76
C ALA A 74 8.84 0.40 -5.21
N LEU A 75 9.96 1.06 -5.48
CA LEU A 75 10.01 2.25 -6.32
C LEU A 75 10.40 1.80 -7.72
N GLU A 76 9.48 1.93 -8.67
CA GLU A 76 9.68 1.64 -10.08
C GLU A 76 10.02 2.93 -10.83
N SER A 77 11.09 2.93 -11.62
CA SER A 77 11.49 4.06 -12.45
C SER A 77 12.36 3.57 -13.59
N THR A 78 12.12 4.08 -14.80
CA THR A 78 12.95 3.81 -15.98
C THR A 78 14.36 4.40 -15.86
N GLN A 79 14.56 5.33 -14.91
CA GLN A 79 15.86 5.97 -14.63
C GLN A 79 16.72 5.14 -13.67
N LEU A 80 16.19 4.06 -13.08
CA LEU A 80 16.94 3.15 -12.23
C LEU A 80 17.61 2.04 -13.06
N PRO A 81 18.84 1.59 -12.71
CA PRO A 81 19.58 0.58 -13.48
C PRO A 81 18.81 -0.73 -13.73
N ASN A 82 17.99 -1.16 -12.76
CA ASN A 82 17.20 -2.39 -12.84
C ASN A 82 15.70 -2.12 -13.02
N GLY A 83 15.32 -0.89 -13.38
CA GLY A 83 13.93 -0.45 -13.51
C GLY A 83 13.16 -0.31 -12.19
N SER A 84 13.70 -0.83 -11.08
CA SER A 84 13.10 -0.69 -9.75
C SER A 84 14.11 -0.93 -8.63
N VAL A 85 13.76 -0.44 -7.44
CA VAL A 85 14.36 -0.82 -6.17
C VAL A 85 13.26 -1.28 -5.22
N SER A 86 13.43 -2.43 -4.55
CA SER A 86 12.36 -3.04 -3.76
C SER A 86 12.80 -3.43 -2.35
N ILE A 87 11.83 -3.39 -1.44
CA ILE A 87 11.90 -3.85 -0.06
C ILE A 87 11.05 -5.12 0.02
N GLN A 88 11.64 -6.23 0.41
CA GLN A 88 10.92 -7.48 0.63
C GLN A 88 10.38 -7.48 2.06
N LEU A 89 9.06 -7.38 2.21
CA LEU A 89 8.36 -7.22 3.48
C LEU A 89 7.97 -8.56 4.11
N ASP A 90 8.06 -9.65 3.34
CA ASP A 90 7.95 -11.02 3.82
C ASP A 90 9.21 -11.50 4.58
N LYS A 91 10.28 -10.71 4.57
CA LYS A 91 11.57 -11.01 5.23
C LYS A 91 11.87 -9.96 6.29
N PRO A 92 11.63 -10.24 7.58
CA PRO A 92 11.90 -9.28 8.67
C PRO A 92 13.33 -8.73 8.69
N SER A 93 14.31 -9.55 8.28
CA SER A 93 15.72 -9.15 8.21
C SER A 93 16.02 -8.03 7.21
N GLU A 94 15.17 -7.82 6.19
CA GLU A 94 15.33 -6.72 5.24
C GLU A 94 15.03 -5.36 5.88
N LEU A 95 14.00 -5.29 6.73
CA LEU A 95 13.68 -4.06 7.47
C LEU A 95 14.79 -3.70 8.47
N GLU A 96 15.37 -4.69 9.15
CA GLU A 96 16.52 -4.48 10.04
C GLU A 96 17.77 -3.99 9.28
N LYS A 97 18.00 -4.52 8.08
CA LYS A 97 19.08 -4.05 7.21
C LYS A 97 18.83 -2.60 6.80
N LEU A 98 17.62 -2.24 6.41
CA LEU A 98 17.28 -0.88 6.01
C LEU A 98 17.39 0.12 7.14
N ALA A 99 17.24 -0.29 8.40
CA ALA A 99 17.51 0.58 9.54
C ALA A 99 19.00 0.96 9.67
N LYS A 100 19.91 0.08 9.23
CA LYS A 100 21.38 0.28 9.27
C LYS A 100 21.93 0.88 7.97
N THR A 101 21.41 0.41 6.85
CA THR A 101 21.82 0.75 5.49
C THR A 101 20.60 1.25 4.73
N PRO A 102 20.35 2.58 4.75
CA PRO A 102 19.19 3.16 4.09
C PRO A 102 19.16 2.85 2.59
N LEU A 103 17.94 2.71 2.07
CA LEU A 103 17.70 2.60 0.63
C LEU A 103 18.23 3.86 -0.07
N GLN A 104 18.97 3.69 -1.17
CA GLN A 104 19.49 4.81 -1.94
C GLN A 104 18.53 5.11 -3.09
N ILE A 105 17.99 6.33 -3.10
CA ILE A 105 17.08 6.80 -4.15
C ILE A 105 17.75 7.97 -4.86
N PRO A 106 18.02 7.90 -6.17
CA PRO A 106 18.50 9.04 -6.94
C PRO A 106 17.53 10.22 -6.83
N GLU A 107 18.04 11.42 -6.60
CA GLU A 107 17.22 12.64 -6.56
C GLU A 107 16.71 13.04 -7.95
N GLY A 108 15.56 13.72 -8.03
CA GLY A 108 15.03 14.25 -9.28
C GLY A 108 14.55 13.21 -10.29
N ILE A 109 14.44 11.94 -9.90
CA ILE A 109 13.86 10.91 -10.76
C ILE A 109 12.34 10.89 -10.62
N GLU A 110 11.65 10.59 -11.70
CA GLU A 110 10.24 10.19 -11.67
C GLU A 110 10.17 8.72 -11.26
N TYR A 111 9.32 8.40 -10.29
CA TYR A 111 9.11 7.04 -9.81
C TYR A 111 7.64 6.78 -9.49
N ALA A 112 7.21 5.53 -9.65
CA ALA A 112 5.94 5.04 -9.14
C ALA A 112 6.18 4.09 -7.97
N VAL A 113 5.36 4.20 -6.93
CA VAL A 113 5.36 3.22 -5.84
C VAL A 113 4.47 2.05 -6.23
N ALA A 114 4.99 0.84 -6.11
CA ALA A 114 4.27 -0.40 -6.35
C ALA A 114 4.23 -1.26 -5.07
N ILE A 115 3.04 -1.68 -4.67
CA ILE A 115 2.83 -2.59 -3.53
C ILE A 115 2.35 -3.93 -4.06
N ARG A 116 3.08 -5.00 -3.72
CA ARG A 116 2.70 -6.38 -4.04
C ARG A 116 2.15 -7.07 -2.80
N PHE A 117 0.94 -7.61 -2.88
CA PHE A 117 0.24 -8.20 -1.74
C PHE A 117 -0.68 -9.36 -2.13
N SER A 118 -1.01 -10.23 -1.17
CA SER A 118 -2.03 -11.28 -1.30
C SER A 118 -3.20 -11.01 -0.37
N VAL A 119 -4.39 -11.35 -0.84
CA VAL A 119 -5.62 -11.32 -0.05
C VAL A 119 -5.99 -12.76 0.31
N GLY A 120 -6.30 -12.97 1.59
CA GLY A 120 -6.75 -14.25 2.15
C GLY A 120 -8.16 -14.60 1.69
N ARG A 121 -9.01 -15.13 2.58
CA ARG A 121 -10.33 -15.71 2.21
C ARG A 121 -11.51 -14.74 2.20
N GLU A 122 -11.32 -13.50 2.59
CA GLU A 122 -12.37 -12.48 2.65
C GLU A 122 -12.08 -11.34 1.68
N VAL A 123 -13.16 -10.72 1.17
CA VAL A 123 -13.02 -9.48 0.39
C VAL A 123 -12.53 -8.38 1.34
N LEU A 124 -11.41 -7.76 0.99
CA LEU A 124 -10.93 -6.57 1.66
C LEU A 124 -11.47 -5.35 0.92
N SER A 125 -12.13 -4.45 1.65
CA SER A 125 -12.75 -3.26 1.07
C SER A 125 -12.06 -2.01 1.59
N GLY A 126 -11.84 -1.04 0.71
CA GLY A 126 -11.30 0.27 1.12
C GLY A 126 -9.88 0.22 1.67
N LEU A 127 -9.03 -0.66 1.15
CA LEU A 127 -7.62 -0.69 1.55
C LEU A 127 -6.96 0.64 1.20
N LYS A 128 -6.23 1.19 2.15
CA LYS A 128 -5.55 2.47 2.08
C LYS A 128 -4.11 2.32 2.56
N TYR A 129 -3.20 2.97 1.84
CA TYR A 129 -1.79 3.09 2.21
C TYR A 129 -1.54 4.49 2.75
N ILE A 130 -0.91 4.59 3.91
CA ILE A 130 -0.51 5.85 4.50
C ILE A 130 0.97 5.74 4.88
N HIS A 131 1.75 6.76 4.57
CA HIS A 131 3.06 6.89 5.17
C HIS A 131 3.33 8.30 5.68
N VAL A 132 4.26 8.38 6.64
CA VAL A 132 4.84 9.63 7.11
C VAL A 132 6.34 9.52 6.98
N VAL A 133 6.94 10.48 6.29
CA VAL A 133 8.39 10.62 6.16
C VAL A 133 8.87 11.60 7.22
N LYS A 134 9.86 11.19 8.00
CA LYS A 134 10.52 12.03 9.01
C LYS A 134 11.98 12.21 8.67
N ARG A 135 12.48 13.44 8.81
CA ARG A 135 13.90 13.78 8.75
C ARG A 135 14.36 14.25 10.12
N ALA A 136 15.37 13.58 10.68
CA ALA A 136 15.85 13.86 12.04
C ALA A 136 14.72 13.88 13.10
N GLY A 137 13.71 13.00 12.95
CA GLY A 137 12.56 12.91 13.84
C GLY A 137 11.42 13.90 13.56
N VAL A 138 11.65 14.89 12.68
CA VAL A 138 10.63 15.88 12.29
C VAL A 138 9.88 15.38 11.05
N PRO A 139 8.53 15.31 11.06
CA PRO A 139 7.74 15.05 9.86
C PRO A 139 8.03 16.06 8.75
N VAL A 140 8.33 15.57 7.55
CA VAL A 140 8.63 16.39 6.37
C VAL A 140 7.74 16.10 5.17
N ASP A 141 7.09 14.93 5.15
CA ASP A 141 6.16 14.55 4.09
C ASP A 141 5.15 13.51 4.61
N ARG A 142 3.96 13.49 4.01
CA ARG A 142 2.90 12.51 4.27
C ARG A 142 2.19 12.20 2.97
N MET A 143 2.02 10.91 2.69
CA MET A 143 1.24 10.42 1.56
C MET A 143 0.13 9.51 2.06
N GLU A 144 -1.05 9.64 1.46
CA GLU A 144 -2.20 8.80 1.71
C GLU A 144 -2.83 8.44 0.37
N GLU A 145 -2.86 7.14 0.05
CA GLU A 145 -3.27 6.63 -1.25
C GLU A 145 -4.30 5.51 -1.10
N MET A 146 -5.37 5.58 -1.89
CA MET A 146 -6.38 4.53 -1.95
C MET A 146 -5.85 3.35 -2.77
N ILE A 147 -5.71 2.19 -2.13
CA ILE A 147 -5.38 0.94 -2.81
C ILE A 147 -6.66 0.44 -3.51
N GLY A 148 -7.75 0.31 -2.76
CA GLY A 148 -9.08 -0.10 -3.26
C GLY A 148 -9.61 -1.38 -2.59
N SER A 149 -10.59 -2.01 -3.24
CA SER A 149 -11.21 -3.25 -2.76
C SER A 149 -10.72 -4.45 -3.58
N TYR A 150 -10.38 -5.54 -2.89
CA TYR A 150 -9.75 -6.71 -3.49
C TYR A 150 -10.42 -7.99 -3.01
N PRO A 151 -10.90 -8.84 -3.93
CA PRO A 151 -11.36 -10.17 -3.60
C PRO A 151 -10.16 -11.08 -3.30
N PRO A 152 -10.40 -12.22 -2.65
CA PRO A 152 -9.45 -13.32 -2.58
C PRO A 152 -9.03 -13.85 -3.95
N ARG A 153 -7.74 -14.11 -4.13
CA ARG A 153 -7.23 -14.91 -5.26
C ARG A 153 -5.86 -15.50 -4.95
N LYS A 154 -5.45 -16.51 -5.71
CA LYS A 154 -4.16 -17.20 -5.55
C LYS A 154 -2.97 -16.31 -5.91
N GLU A 155 -3.04 -15.60 -7.04
CA GLU A 155 -1.95 -14.77 -7.53
C GLU A 155 -1.88 -13.43 -6.77
N PRO A 156 -0.69 -12.96 -6.37
CA PRO A 156 -0.57 -11.67 -5.71
C PRO A 156 -1.05 -10.50 -6.59
N TYR A 157 -1.67 -9.50 -5.97
CA TYR A 157 -1.97 -8.21 -6.58
C TYR A 157 -0.74 -7.32 -6.62
N VAL A 158 -0.74 -6.39 -7.58
CA VAL A 158 0.20 -5.27 -7.65
C VAL A 158 -0.60 -4.00 -7.82
N LYS A 159 -0.59 -3.13 -6.81
CA LYS A 159 -1.11 -1.76 -6.91
C LYS A 159 0.04 -0.83 -7.23
N ARG A 160 -0.09 -0.08 -8.32
CA ARG A 160 0.81 1.02 -8.67
C ARG A 160 0.10 2.34 -8.36
N PHE A 161 0.79 3.24 -7.67
CA PHE A 161 0.32 4.61 -7.47
C PHE A 161 0.74 5.49 -8.65
N ALA A 162 0.17 6.68 -8.71
CA ALA A 162 0.57 7.67 -9.71
C ALA A 162 2.07 7.98 -9.55
N PRO A 163 2.80 8.21 -10.65
CA PRO A 163 4.19 8.64 -10.57
C PRO A 163 4.33 9.96 -9.79
N ASN A 164 5.44 10.08 -9.08
CA ASN A 164 5.84 11.30 -8.39
C ASN A 164 7.35 11.54 -8.62
N GLU A 165 7.80 12.78 -8.40
CA GLU A 165 9.19 13.17 -8.58
C GLU A 165 9.93 13.20 -7.23
N ALA A 166 11.10 12.57 -7.18
CA ALA A 166 11.96 12.63 -6.00
C ALA A 166 12.50 14.05 -5.81
N PRO A 167 12.39 14.65 -4.60
CA PRO A 167 12.92 15.99 -4.36
C PRO A 167 14.44 16.04 -4.60
N SER A 168 14.92 17.18 -5.06
CA SER A 168 16.32 17.40 -5.41
C SER A 168 16.96 18.52 -4.59
N GLY A 169 18.30 18.53 -4.58
CA GLY A 169 19.10 19.59 -3.97
C GLY A 169 19.78 19.18 -2.67
N PHE A 170 20.69 20.03 -2.20
CA PHE A 170 21.57 19.72 -1.08
C PHE A 170 20.79 19.39 0.21
N LEU A 171 19.70 20.11 0.48
CA LEU A 171 18.84 19.89 1.64
C LEU A 171 18.05 18.57 1.56
N ALA A 172 17.64 18.14 0.37
CA ALA A 172 16.99 16.84 0.20
C ALA A 172 17.96 15.69 0.50
N ARG A 173 19.23 15.85 0.08
CA ARG A 173 20.30 14.87 0.31
C ARG A 173 20.89 14.90 1.73
N SER A 174 20.52 15.87 2.57
CA SER A 174 21.08 15.96 3.91
C SER A 174 20.44 14.93 4.85
N GLY A 175 21.16 13.84 5.10
CA GLY A 175 20.80 12.83 6.09
C GLY A 175 19.88 11.73 5.59
N ASN A 176 19.39 10.93 6.53
CA ASN A 176 18.48 9.83 6.27
C ASN A 176 17.05 10.28 6.58
N ASN A 177 16.09 9.75 5.81
CA ASN A 177 14.68 9.87 6.09
C ASN A 177 14.18 8.53 6.63
N SER A 178 13.45 8.56 7.75
CA SER A 178 12.71 7.41 8.24
C SER A 178 11.26 7.50 7.76
N VAL A 179 10.72 6.37 7.33
CA VAL A 179 9.34 6.28 6.84
C VAL A 179 8.63 5.26 7.69
N ARG A 180 7.51 5.65 8.30
CA ARG A 180 6.57 4.70 8.87
C ARG A 180 5.41 4.54 7.90
N SER A 181 5.21 3.32 7.44
CA SER A 181 4.18 2.96 6.47
C SER A 181 3.13 2.08 7.12
N ARG A 182 1.86 2.34 6.81
CA ARG A 182 0.71 1.60 7.31
C ARG A 182 -0.27 1.27 6.20
N ILE A 183 -0.82 0.06 6.23
CA ILE A 183 -1.93 -0.35 5.39
C ILE A 183 -3.12 -0.71 6.28
N MET A 184 -4.28 -0.15 5.98
CA MET A 184 -5.51 -0.32 6.73
C MET A 184 -6.75 -0.35 5.84
N ASP A 185 -7.89 -0.82 6.33
CA ASP A 185 -9.19 -0.69 5.68
C ASP A 185 -10.02 0.49 6.22
N ASP A 186 -11.21 0.68 5.64
CA ASP A 186 -12.17 1.70 6.04
C ASP A 186 -12.70 1.53 7.48
N ASP A 187 -12.59 0.33 8.06
CA ASP A 187 -13.01 0.01 9.43
C ASP A 187 -11.90 0.24 10.46
N GLY A 188 -10.73 0.68 10.00
CA GLY A 188 -9.59 0.96 10.86
C GLY A 188 -8.74 -0.28 11.19
N VAL A 189 -9.00 -1.43 10.57
CA VAL A 189 -8.17 -2.63 10.75
C VAL A 189 -6.81 -2.37 10.14
N ILE A 190 -5.76 -2.46 10.95
CA ILE A 190 -4.38 -2.31 10.49
C ILE A 190 -3.86 -3.68 10.07
N TYR A 191 -3.50 -3.82 8.80
CA TYR A 191 -2.96 -5.07 8.23
C TYR A 191 -1.43 -5.09 8.20
N ALA A 192 -0.80 -3.92 8.07
CA ALA A 192 0.64 -3.79 8.09
C ALA A 192 1.03 -2.45 8.71
N ASP A 193 2.07 -2.47 9.55
CA ASP A 193 2.71 -1.28 10.12
C ASP A 193 4.22 -1.58 10.21
N PHE A 194 5.01 -0.85 9.42
CA PHE A 194 6.45 -1.09 9.34
C PHE A 194 7.21 0.22 9.13
N THR A 195 8.47 0.21 9.55
CA THR A 195 9.38 1.34 9.37
C THR A 195 10.54 0.95 8.47
N TRP A 196 10.92 1.84 7.58
CA TRP A 196 12.09 1.69 6.71
C TRP A 196 12.81 3.02 6.58
N THR A 197 14.05 3.01 6.09
CA THR A 197 14.81 4.25 5.90
C THR A 197 15.35 4.35 4.49
N PHE A 198 15.44 5.58 4.00
CA PHE A 198 16.03 5.89 2.71
C PHE A 198 16.84 7.18 2.79
N LYS A 199 17.71 7.39 1.81
CA LYS A 199 18.42 8.66 1.59
C LYS A 199 18.42 9.00 0.12
N PHE A 200 18.34 10.29 -0.18
CA PHE A 200 18.55 10.75 -1.55
C PHE A 200 20.04 10.76 -1.88
N VAL A 201 20.38 10.25 -3.06
CA VAL A 201 21.74 10.28 -3.60
C VAL A 201 21.76 11.10 -4.88
N LYS A 202 22.95 11.56 -5.26
CA LYS A 202 23.11 12.24 -6.53
C LYS A 202 22.75 11.27 -7.65
N ALA A 203 21.91 11.72 -8.59
CA ALA A 203 21.64 11.00 -9.83
C ALA A 203 22.91 10.79 -10.65
#